data_AF-A0AAV4K8L0-F1
#
_entry.id   AF-A0AAV4K8L0-F1
#
_cell.length_a   1.000
_cell.length_b   1.000
_cell.length_c   1.000
_cell.angle_alpha   90.00
_cell.angle_beta   90.00
_cell.angle_gamma   90.00
#
_symmetry.space_group_name_H-M   'P 1'
#
loop_
_entity.id
_entity.type
_entity.pdbx_description
1 polymer ?
#
loop_
_entity_poly.entity_id
_entity_poly.type
_entity_poly.pdbx_seq_one_letter_code
_entity_poly.pdbx_strand_id
1 'polypeptide(L)'
;MRALRLRNAARAAVLGAVAPVLLAGCAEGEPKAVPELPARVCWGAFSGSEVAPFLPAGEKVTVSDGDFELNEGMDSETCSVDVDGVTRFMVNARFREFERSIEWSSWDQLDPRPLDVGKKGIIWDVGAATYFACEPSKSPSDPGKYITLYIAALGKVDSEETKNAVPGLLKKFMAYAQRELKCPEG
;
A
#
# COMPACT_ATOMS: atom_id res chain seq x y z
N MET A 1 -50.33 35.92 70.35
CA MET A 1 -49.03 35.25 70.60
C MET A 1 -47.92 36.06 69.96
N ARG A 2 -46.84 36.31 70.72
CA ARG A 2 -45.40 36.44 70.36
C ARG A 2 -45.00 36.61 68.88
N ALA A 3 -43.94 37.32 68.48
CA ALA A 3 -42.96 38.19 69.13
C ALA A 3 -42.05 38.81 68.03
N LEU A 4 -41.52 40.00 68.34
CA LEU A 4 -40.16 40.53 68.09
C LEU A 4 -39.32 40.16 66.84
N ARG A 5 -38.88 41.25 66.19
CA ARG A 5 -37.50 41.70 65.88
C ARG A 5 -36.56 40.87 65.00
N LEU A 6 -35.81 41.60 64.15
CA LEU A 6 -34.33 41.78 64.08
C LEU A 6 -33.94 41.98 62.59
N ARG A 7 -33.49 43.17 62.19
CA ARG A 7 -32.08 43.67 62.19
C ARG A 7 -31.15 42.90 61.23
N ASN A 8 -30.67 43.66 60.23
CA ASN A 8 -29.38 43.64 59.54
C ASN A 8 -28.43 42.46 59.77
N ALA A 9 -27.96 41.85 58.68
CA ALA A 9 -26.58 41.38 58.52
C ALA A 9 -26.30 41.26 57.01
N ALA A 10 -25.54 42.19 56.43
CA ALA A 10 -24.11 42.04 56.14
C ALA A 10 -23.85 41.19 54.88
N ARG A 11 -23.52 41.89 53.78
CA ARG A 11 -22.96 41.30 52.56
C ARG A 11 -21.62 40.63 52.90
N ALA A 12 -21.56 39.31 52.83
CA ALA A 12 -20.30 38.59 52.80
C ALA A 12 -19.79 38.55 51.35
N ALA A 13 -18.68 39.24 51.08
CA ALA A 13 -17.94 39.08 49.83
C ALA A 13 -17.19 37.75 49.88
N VAL A 14 -17.59 36.79 49.04
CA VAL A 14 -16.85 35.53 48.84
C VAL A 14 -15.70 35.84 47.88
N LEU A 15 -14.48 35.89 48.41
CA LEU A 15 -13.26 35.83 47.62
C LEU A 15 -13.14 34.41 47.04
N GLY A 16 -13.55 34.24 45.78
CA GLY A 16 -13.36 33.00 45.05
C GLY A 16 -11.88 32.77 44.78
N ALA A 17 -11.31 31.72 45.39
CA ALA A 17 -10.02 31.19 45.00
C ALA A 17 -10.17 30.55 43.62
N VAL A 18 -9.60 31.18 42.59
CA VAL A 18 -9.47 30.60 41.26
C VAL A 18 -8.37 29.56 41.32
N ALA A 19 -8.74 28.28 41.39
CA ALA A 19 -7.80 27.19 41.20
C ALA A 19 -7.33 27.21 39.74
N PRO A 20 -6.01 27.14 39.45
CA PRO A 20 -5.55 26.95 38.08
C PRO A 20 -5.92 25.54 37.64
N VAL A 21 -6.88 25.43 36.73
CA VAL A 21 -7.10 24.23 35.94
C VAL A 21 -5.85 24.08 35.08
N LEU A 22 -4.95 23.19 35.47
CA LEU A 22 -3.87 22.72 34.61
C LEU A 22 -4.53 22.06 33.40
N LEU A 23 -4.64 22.81 32.32
CA LEU A 23 -4.93 22.28 30.99
C LEU A 23 -3.76 21.35 30.66
N ALA A 24 -3.94 20.06 30.95
CA ALA A 24 -3.20 19.00 30.29
C ALA A 24 -3.56 19.11 28.81
N GLY A 25 -2.81 19.96 28.09
CA GLY A 25 -2.82 19.95 26.65
C GLY A 25 -2.48 18.53 26.23
N CYS A 26 -3.41 17.87 25.55
CA CYS A 26 -3.10 16.71 24.75
C CYS A 26 -1.98 17.14 23.82
N ALA A 27 -0.75 16.77 24.15
CA ALA A 27 0.34 16.83 23.20
C ALA A 27 -0.10 15.90 22.06
N GLU A 28 -0.57 16.49 20.96
CA GLU A 28 -0.55 15.82 19.67
C GLU A 28 0.90 15.37 19.50
N GLY A 29 1.12 14.06 19.65
CA GLY A 29 2.43 13.46 19.48
C GLY A 29 3.00 13.91 18.13
N GLU A 30 4.31 14.12 18.10
CA GLU A 30 5.00 14.57 16.88
C GLU A 30 4.54 13.75 15.66
N PRO A 31 4.36 14.39 14.50
CA PRO A 31 3.92 13.69 13.30
C PRO A 31 4.85 12.51 13.05
N LYS A 32 4.28 11.30 13.09
CA LYS A 32 5.03 10.07 12.89
C LYS A 32 5.70 10.13 11.51
N ALA A 33 6.97 9.75 11.44
CA ALA A 33 7.66 9.60 10.16
C ALA A 33 7.20 8.32 9.44
N VAL A 34 7.48 8.23 8.15
CA VAL A 34 7.41 6.93 7.45
C VAL A 34 8.45 6.01 8.08
N PRO A 35 8.09 4.78 8.50
CA PRO A 35 9.05 3.88 9.13
C PRO A 35 10.16 3.49 8.16
N GLU A 36 11.35 3.22 8.70
CA GLU A 36 12.49 2.76 7.90
C GLU A 36 12.22 1.36 7.33
N LEU A 37 12.41 1.23 6.01
CA LEU A 37 12.29 -0.04 5.31
C LEU A 37 13.64 -0.77 5.26
N PRO A 38 13.64 -2.12 5.21
CA PRO A 38 14.83 -2.86 4.83
C PRO A 38 15.43 -2.36 3.51
N ALA A 39 16.75 -2.52 3.34
CA ALA A 39 17.44 -2.05 2.13
C ALA A 39 16.86 -2.65 0.84
N ARG A 40 16.32 -3.87 0.93
CA ARG A 40 15.69 -4.64 -0.15
C ARG A 40 14.36 -5.20 0.35
N VAL A 41 13.33 -5.11 -0.48
CA VAL A 41 11.97 -5.57 -0.16
C VAL A 41 11.37 -6.32 -1.35
N CYS A 42 10.37 -7.17 -1.09
CA CYS A 42 9.68 -8.00 -2.08
C CYS A 42 10.65 -8.87 -2.88
N TRP A 43 11.22 -9.86 -2.21
CA TRP A 43 12.23 -10.78 -2.77
C TRP A 43 13.50 -10.07 -3.26
N GLY A 44 13.67 -8.80 -2.88
CA GLY A 44 14.74 -7.92 -3.36
C GLY A 44 14.50 -7.24 -4.70
N ALA A 45 13.27 -7.30 -5.24
CA ALA A 45 12.87 -6.62 -6.46
C ALA A 45 13.01 -5.09 -6.38
N PHE A 46 12.80 -4.51 -5.20
CA PHE A 46 12.88 -3.06 -4.96
C PHE A 46 13.86 -2.72 -3.84
N SER A 47 14.39 -1.50 -3.87
CA SER A 47 14.99 -0.92 -2.67
C SER A 47 13.90 -0.42 -1.72
N GLY A 48 14.21 -0.35 -0.43
CA GLY A 48 13.30 0.26 0.55
C GLY A 48 12.95 1.71 0.18
N SER A 49 13.92 2.48 -0.33
CA SER A 49 13.70 3.87 -0.76
C SER A 49 12.75 4.03 -1.95
N GLU A 50 12.61 3.01 -2.80
CA GLU A 50 11.66 3.04 -3.92
C GLU A 50 10.22 2.79 -3.44
N VAL A 51 10.04 2.07 -2.34
CA VAL A 51 8.72 1.74 -1.77
C VAL A 51 8.29 2.74 -0.70
N ALA A 52 9.23 3.36 0.03
CA ALA A 52 8.94 4.30 1.11
C ALA A 52 7.94 5.42 0.72
N PRO A 53 8.00 6.03 -0.48
CA PRO A 53 7.05 7.08 -0.87
C PRO A 53 5.59 6.63 -1.00
N PHE A 54 5.34 5.32 -1.03
CA PHE A 54 4.00 4.72 -1.09
C PHE A 54 3.45 4.39 0.30
N LEU A 55 4.25 4.53 1.35
CA LEU A 55 3.87 4.18 2.70
C LEU A 55 3.44 5.42 3.49
N PRO A 56 2.39 5.32 4.31
CA PRO A 56 2.07 6.34 5.27
C PRO A 56 3.07 6.34 6.44
N ALA A 57 2.99 7.38 7.25
CA ALA A 57 3.57 7.42 8.58
C ALA A 57 3.10 6.24 9.45
N GLY A 58 3.97 5.77 10.36
CA GLY A 58 3.65 4.68 11.28
C GLY A 58 4.77 4.40 12.28
N GLU A 59 4.64 3.33 13.05
CA GLU A 59 5.67 2.89 14.01
C GLU A 59 6.42 1.65 13.53
N LYS A 60 5.69 0.68 12.96
CA LYS A 60 6.23 -0.62 12.59
C LYS A 60 5.98 -0.92 11.12
N VAL A 61 7.03 -1.35 10.44
CA VAL A 61 6.95 -1.97 9.11
C VAL A 61 7.20 -3.46 9.21
N THR A 62 6.38 -4.23 8.51
CA THR A 62 6.61 -5.65 8.26
C THR A 62 6.61 -5.87 6.76
N VAL A 63 7.60 -6.62 6.25
CA VAL A 63 7.61 -7.10 4.87
C VAL A 63 7.32 -8.60 4.93
N SER A 64 6.31 -9.03 4.18
CA SER A 64 5.95 -10.43 4.04
C SER A 64 6.17 -10.84 2.60
N ASP A 65 7.24 -11.61 2.38
CA ASP A 65 7.56 -12.24 1.10
C ASP A 65 8.04 -13.68 1.35
N GLY A 66 7.49 -14.63 0.59
CA GLY A 66 7.96 -16.02 0.58
C GLY A 66 9.17 -16.19 -0.34
N ASP A 67 9.36 -17.40 -0.88
CA ASP A 67 10.26 -17.61 -2.01
C ASP A 67 9.56 -17.21 -3.31
N PHE A 68 10.27 -16.62 -4.28
CA PHE A 68 9.67 -16.23 -5.55
C PHE A 68 9.63 -17.43 -6.53
N GLU A 69 8.64 -18.30 -6.38
CA GLU A 69 8.46 -19.48 -7.21
C GLU A 69 7.07 -19.51 -7.87
N LEU A 70 7.02 -19.58 -9.21
CA LEU A 70 5.76 -19.68 -9.96
C LEU A 70 5.74 -20.92 -10.85
N ASN A 71 4.76 -21.79 -10.63
CA ASN A 71 4.51 -23.00 -11.39
C ASN A 71 3.02 -23.40 -11.31
N GLU A 72 2.63 -24.54 -11.89
CA GLU A 72 1.24 -25.01 -11.86
C GLU A 72 0.70 -25.29 -10.44
N GLY A 73 1.58 -25.68 -9.50
CA GLY A 73 1.22 -25.95 -8.10
C GLY A 73 1.29 -24.72 -7.18
N MET A 74 2.02 -23.69 -7.58
CA MET A 74 2.09 -22.37 -6.93
C MET A 74 1.87 -21.30 -8.00
N ASP A 75 0.60 -21.03 -8.26
CA ASP A 75 0.21 -20.17 -9.38
C ASP A 75 0.33 -18.68 -9.04
N SER A 76 0.62 -18.30 -7.79
CA SER A 76 0.70 -16.91 -7.37
C SER A 76 1.72 -16.69 -6.26
N GLU A 77 2.47 -15.60 -6.38
CA GLU A 77 3.38 -15.12 -5.33
C GLU A 77 3.04 -13.67 -4.99
N THR A 78 2.98 -13.38 -3.69
CA THR A 78 2.61 -12.05 -3.18
C THR A 78 3.63 -11.57 -2.17
N CYS A 79 4.09 -10.34 -2.37
CA CYS A 79 4.78 -9.57 -1.37
C CYS A 79 3.82 -8.50 -0.83
N SER A 80 3.77 -8.33 0.49
CA SER A 80 3.10 -7.20 1.13
C SER A 80 4.06 -6.42 2.02
N VAL A 81 3.87 -5.11 2.06
CA VAL A 81 4.50 -4.22 3.04
C VAL A 81 3.41 -3.61 3.88
N ASP A 82 3.45 -3.95 5.16
CA ASP A 82 2.45 -3.56 6.15
C ASP A 82 3.01 -2.45 7.04
N VAL A 83 2.22 -1.41 7.27
CA VAL A 83 2.51 -0.36 8.27
C VAL A 83 1.50 -0.51 9.39
N ASP A 84 1.98 -0.70 10.62
CA ASP A 84 1.18 -0.92 11.83
C ASP A 84 0.15 -2.05 11.67
N GLY A 85 0.53 -3.10 10.93
CA GLY A 85 -0.31 -4.28 10.68
C GLY A 85 -1.33 -4.14 9.55
N VAL A 86 -1.30 -3.04 8.79
CA VAL A 86 -2.16 -2.81 7.62
C VAL A 86 -1.32 -2.82 6.35
N THR A 87 -1.68 -3.63 5.36
CA THR A 87 -1.00 -3.62 4.05
C THR A 87 -1.16 -2.28 3.36
N ARG A 88 -0.03 -1.67 3.00
CA ARG A 88 0.06 -0.35 2.35
C ARG A 88 0.70 -0.43 0.97
N PHE A 89 1.46 -1.47 0.70
CA PHE A 89 2.00 -1.74 -0.63
C PHE A 89 1.94 -3.24 -0.88
N MET A 90 1.49 -3.63 -2.06
CA MET A 90 1.32 -5.01 -2.44
C MET A 90 1.81 -5.22 -3.86
N VAL A 91 2.52 -6.34 -4.04
CA VAL A 91 3.06 -6.76 -5.33
C VAL A 91 2.70 -8.22 -5.52
N ASN A 92 2.09 -8.55 -6.65
CA ASN A 92 1.65 -9.90 -6.96
C ASN A 92 2.13 -10.31 -8.35
N ALA A 93 2.65 -11.53 -8.44
CA ALA A 93 2.86 -12.22 -9.71
C ALA A 93 1.96 -13.45 -9.76
N ARG A 94 1.44 -13.75 -10.96
CA ARG A 94 0.56 -14.90 -11.15
C ARG A 94 0.82 -15.61 -12.47
N PHE A 95 0.89 -16.93 -12.42
CA PHE A 95 0.99 -17.81 -13.56
C PHE A 95 -0.37 -18.02 -14.23
N ARG A 96 -0.37 -18.08 -15.56
CA ARG A 96 -1.51 -18.37 -16.41
C ARG A 96 -1.06 -19.29 -17.54
N GLU A 97 -1.83 -20.35 -17.77
CA GLU A 97 -1.58 -21.27 -18.88
C GLU A 97 -1.91 -20.66 -20.24
N PHE A 98 -2.89 -19.75 -20.29
CA PHE A 98 -3.35 -19.13 -21.54
C PHE A 98 -3.49 -17.62 -21.41
N GLU A 99 -3.12 -16.88 -22.47
CA GLU A 99 -3.25 -15.43 -22.56
C GLU A 99 -4.70 -14.96 -22.34
N ARG A 100 -5.67 -15.72 -22.89
CA ARG A 100 -7.11 -15.45 -22.75
C ARG A 100 -7.63 -15.61 -21.31
N SER A 101 -6.89 -16.29 -20.44
CA SER A 101 -7.27 -16.51 -19.04
C SER A 101 -6.83 -15.34 -18.13
N ILE A 102 -6.22 -14.31 -18.71
CA ILE A 102 -5.89 -13.07 -17.99
C ILE A 102 -7.17 -12.24 -17.87
N GLU A 103 -7.71 -12.17 -16.66
CA GLU A 103 -8.94 -11.44 -16.36
C GLU A 103 -8.64 -9.95 -16.16
N TRP A 104 -8.95 -9.13 -17.16
CA TRP A 104 -8.77 -7.67 -17.07
C TRP A 104 -9.93 -6.95 -16.40
N SER A 105 -11.12 -7.55 -16.42
CA SER A 105 -12.36 -6.94 -15.93
C SER A 105 -12.34 -6.62 -14.44
N SER A 106 -11.47 -7.30 -13.66
CA SER A 106 -11.28 -7.02 -12.24
C SER A 106 -10.77 -5.60 -11.96
N TRP A 107 -10.18 -4.93 -12.97
CA TRP A 107 -9.68 -3.57 -12.85
C TRP A 107 -10.57 -2.50 -13.51
N ASP A 108 -11.64 -2.88 -14.21
CA ASP A 108 -12.48 -1.92 -14.97
C ASP A 108 -13.10 -0.85 -14.05
N GLN A 109 -13.42 -1.20 -12.81
CA GLN A 109 -13.99 -0.29 -11.80
C GLN A 109 -13.00 0.79 -11.33
N LEU A 110 -11.71 0.64 -11.65
CA LEU A 110 -10.64 1.57 -11.27
C LEU A 110 -10.35 2.62 -12.36
N ASP A 111 -11.13 2.64 -13.45
CA ASP A 111 -10.94 3.49 -14.63
C ASP A 111 -9.49 3.45 -15.17
N PRO A 112 -8.99 2.25 -15.52
CA PRO A 112 -7.60 2.07 -15.88
C PRO A 112 -7.27 2.73 -17.22
N ARG A 113 -6.12 3.39 -17.27
CA ARG A 113 -5.55 3.93 -18.50
C ARG A 113 -4.50 2.98 -19.08
N PRO A 114 -4.32 2.94 -20.41
CA PRO A 114 -3.25 2.16 -21.02
C PRO A 114 -1.87 2.58 -20.52
N LEU A 115 -0.99 1.60 -20.32
CA LEU A 115 0.40 1.78 -19.96
C LEU A 115 1.29 0.92 -20.88
N ASP A 116 2.34 1.53 -21.44
CA ASP A 116 3.29 0.85 -22.34
C ASP A 116 4.34 0.04 -21.54
N VAL A 117 3.88 -1.10 -21.03
CA VAL A 117 4.67 -2.10 -20.28
C VAL A 117 4.14 -3.50 -20.60
N GLY A 118 5.04 -4.42 -20.96
CA GLY A 118 4.69 -5.79 -21.33
C GLY A 118 3.85 -5.85 -22.61
N LYS A 119 3.11 -6.94 -22.83
CA LYS A 119 2.21 -7.07 -24.00
C LYS A 119 0.93 -6.25 -23.86
N LYS A 120 0.50 -5.98 -22.62
CA LYS A 120 -0.55 -5.01 -22.25
C LYS A 120 -0.25 -4.55 -20.84
N GLY A 121 -0.23 -3.23 -20.64
CA GLY A 121 -0.16 -2.62 -19.33
C GLY A 121 -1.36 -1.71 -19.09
N ILE A 122 -1.77 -1.60 -17.84
CA ILE A 122 -2.75 -0.64 -17.37
C ILE A 122 -2.26 0.04 -16.10
N ILE A 123 -2.69 1.29 -15.89
CA ILE A 123 -2.41 2.07 -14.69
C ILE A 123 -3.66 2.80 -14.22
N TRP A 124 -3.84 2.87 -12.91
CA TRP A 124 -4.85 3.68 -12.23
C TRP A 124 -4.19 4.44 -11.08
N ASP A 125 -4.98 5.19 -10.31
CA ASP A 125 -4.47 6.17 -9.33
C ASP A 125 -3.44 5.63 -8.33
N VAL A 126 -3.55 4.37 -7.93
CA VAL A 126 -2.71 3.78 -6.88
C VAL A 126 -2.14 2.43 -7.27
N GLY A 127 -2.10 2.09 -8.56
CA GLY A 127 -1.54 0.81 -8.97
C GLY A 127 -1.48 0.62 -10.48
N ALA A 128 -0.86 -0.48 -10.87
CA ALA A 128 -0.71 -0.85 -12.26
C ALA A 128 -0.61 -2.36 -12.41
N ALA A 129 -0.98 -2.86 -13.59
CA ALA A 129 -0.88 -4.26 -13.94
C ALA A 129 -0.32 -4.43 -15.34
N THR A 130 0.38 -5.52 -15.58
CA THR A 130 0.89 -5.92 -16.90
C THR A 130 0.92 -7.42 -17.01
N TYR A 131 1.26 -7.93 -18.20
CA TYR A 131 1.65 -9.32 -18.37
C TYR A 131 2.71 -9.47 -19.45
N PHE A 132 3.44 -10.57 -19.38
CA PHE A 132 4.36 -11.02 -20.42
C PHE A 132 4.20 -12.53 -20.66
N ALA A 133 4.58 -12.98 -21.85
CA ALA A 133 4.65 -14.39 -22.19
C ALA A 133 6.07 -14.90 -21.89
N CYS A 134 6.17 -15.93 -21.05
CA CYS A 134 7.42 -16.67 -20.84
C CYS A 134 7.58 -17.76 -21.91
N GLU A 135 6.49 -18.50 -22.16
CA GLU A 135 6.36 -19.44 -23.27
C GLU A 135 4.94 -19.27 -23.85
N PRO A 136 4.75 -18.82 -25.10
CA PRO A 136 3.41 -18.68 -25.64
C PRO A 136 2.76 -20.05 -25.92
N SER A 137 1.44 -20.15 -25.72
CA SER A 137 0.69 -21.35 -26.10
C SER A 137 0.78 -21.59 -27.61
N LYS A 138 1.05 -22.83 -28.04
CA LYS A 138 1.17 -23.18 -29.48
C LYS A 138 -0.19 -23.48 -30.12
N SER A 139 -1.18 -23.85 -29.32
CA SER A 139 -2.55 -24.13 -29.76
C SER A 139 -3.56 -23.90 -28.63
N PRO A 140 -4.88 -23.85 -28.91
CA PRO A 140 -5.90 -23.73 -27.88
C PRO A 140 -5.92 -24.86 -26.82
N SER A 141 -5.26 -25.99 -27.10
CA SER A 141 -5.15 -27.17 -26.22
C SER A 141 -3.72 -27.45 -25.75
N ASP A 142 -2.76 -26.59 -26.09
CA ASP A 142 -1.36 -26.72 -25.67
C ASP A 142 -1.00 -25.49 -24.82
N PRO A 143 -0.96 -25.63 -23.47
CA PRO A 143 -0.79 -24.51 -22.57
C PRO A 143 0.58 -23.84 -22.76
N GLY A 144 0.61 -22.54 -22.55
CA GLY A 144 1.84 -21.76 -22.42
C GLY A 144 2.13 -21.41 -20.96
N LYS A 145 3.04 -20.47 -20.78
CA LYS A 145 3.39 -19.81 -19.53
C LYS A 145 3.30 -18.31 -19.70
N TYR A 146 2.27 -17.73 -19.13
CA TYR A 146 2.04 -16.28 -19.08
C TYR A 146 2.12 -15.83 -17.63
N ILE A 147 2.78 -14.70 -17.39
CA ILE A 147 2.93 -14.14 -16.04
C ILE A 147 2.22 -12.79 -16.02
N THR A 148 1.19 -12.68 -15.18
CA THR A 148 0.54 -11.41 -14.87
C THR A 148 1.20 -10.79 -13.66
N LEU A 149 1.46 -9.50 -13.70
CA LEU A 149 2.06 -8.75 -12.63
C LEU A 149 1.13 -7.62 -12.22
N TYR A 150 1.10 -7.35 -10.92
CA TYR A 150 0.30 -6.31 -10.32
C TYR A 150 1.08 -5.63 -9.20
N ILE A 151 0.98 -4.31 -9.14
CA ILE A 151 1.48 -3.49 -8.03
C ILE A 151 0.34 -2.58 -7.59
N ALA A 152 0.14 -2.44 -6.28
CA ALA A 152 -0.70 -1.40 -5.74
C ALA A 152 -0.19 -0.84 -4.42
N ALA A 153 -0.35 0.46 -4.27
CA ALA A 153 -0.35 1.14 -3.00
C ALA A 153 -1.78 1.17 -2.45
N LEU A 154 -1.96 0.70 -1.22
CA LEU A 154 -3.25 0.57 -0.57
C LEU A 154 -3.42 1.69 0.46
N GLY A 155 -4.33 2.61 0.15
CA GLY A 155 -4.57 3.81 0.93
C GLY A 155 -4.36 5.07 0.11
N LYS A 156 -4.27 6.22 0.80
CA LYS A 156 -4.21 7.51 0.15
C LYS A 156 -2.77 7.84 -0.25
N VAL A 157 -2.49 7.81 -1.55
CA VAL A 157 -1.25 8.32 -2.14
C VAL A 157 -1.52 9.72 -2.67
N ASP A 158 -1.11 10.73 -1.91
CA ASP A 158 -1.45 12.13 -2.19
C ASP A 158 -0.40 12.87 -3.05
N SER A 159 0.67 12.20 -3.46
CA SER A 159 1.74 12.82 -4.24
C SER A 159 1.70 12.39 -5.70
N GLU A 160 1.65 13.37 -6.61
CA GLU A 160 1.84 13.16 -8.06
C GLU A 160 3.18 12.49 -8.38
N GLU A 161 4.22 12.76 -7.58
CA GLU A 161 5.51 12.09 -7.71
C GLU A 161 5.37 10.59 -7.49
N THR A 162 4.68 10.18 -6.43
CA THR A 162 4.45 8.77 -6.11
C THR A 162 3.60 8.10 -7.20
N LYS A 163 2.57 8.78 -7.72
CA LYS A 163 1.77 8.28 -8.86
C LYS A 163 2.63 8.08 -10.11
N ASN A 164 3.52 9.02 -10.41
CA ASN A 164 4.41 8.96 -11.56
C ASN A 164 5.53 7.90 -11.42
N ALA A 165 5.79 7.41 -10.21
CA ALA A 165 6.76 6.35 -9.98
C ALA A 165 6.20 4.94 -10.26
N VAL A 166 4.86 4.74 -10.22
CA VAL A 166 4.21 3.42 -10.42
C VAL A 166 4.62 2.74 -11.74
N PRO A 167 4.64 3.42 -12.90
CA PRO A 167 5.13 2.82 -14.15
C PRO A 167 6.56 2.28 -14.06
N GLY A 168 7.45 3.01 -13.38
CA GLY A 168 8.84 2.61 -13.18
C GLY A 168 8.95 1.36 -12.32
N LEU A 169 8.18 1.30 -11.22
CA LEU A 169 8.11 0.12 -10.36
C LEU A 169 7.59 -1.10 -11.11
N LEU A 170 6.54 -0.94 -11.93
CA LEU A 170 5.98 -2.06 -12.70
C LEU A 170 6.99 -2.60 -13.71
N LYS A 171 7.71 -1.71 -14.44
CA LYS A 171 8.78 -2.12 -15.36
C LYS A 171 9.89 -2.88 -14.63
N LYS A 172 10.30 -2.38 -13.47
CA LYS A 172 11.34 -3.03 -12.66
C LYS A 172 10.91 -4.40 -12.15
N PHE A 173 9.65 -4.53 -11.74
CA PHE A 173 9.10 -5.81 -11.31
C PHE A 173 8.98 -6.80 -12.45
N MET A 174 8.61 -6.34 -13.65
CA MET A 174 8.62 -7.16 -14.85
C MET A 174 10.01 -7.70 -15.17
N ALA A 175 11.02 -6.83 -15.17
CA ALA A 175 12.40 -7.24 -15.38
C ALA A 175 12.91 -8.21 -14.28
N TYR A 176 12.51 -7.99 -13.03
CA TYR A 176 12.78 -8.91 -11.93
C TYR A 176 12.18 -10.28 -12.21
N ALA A 177 10.86 -10.35 -12.47
CA ALA A 177 10.16 -11.60 -12.70
C ALA A 177 10.69 -12.35 -13.93
N GLN A 178 11.00 -11.65 -15.02
CA GLN A 178 11.60 -12.25 -16.21
C GLN A 178 12.94 -12.92 -15.89
N ARG A 179 13.82 -12.23 -15.16
CA ARG A 179 15.12 -12.78 -14.77
C ARG A 179 14.99 -13.99 -13.84
N GLU A 180 14.21 -13.88 -12.76
CA GLU A 180 14.09 -14.97 -11.78
C GLU A 180 13.44 -16.22 -12.40
N LEU A 181 12.43 -16.02 -13.26
CA LEU A 181 11.73 -17.12 -13.93
C LEU A 181 12.41 -17.59 -15.22
N LYS A 182 13.55 -16.99 -15.59
CA LYS A 182 14.32 -17.27 -16.81
C LYS A 182 13.48 -17.15 -18.09
N CYS A 183 12.60 -16.15 -18.12
CA CYS A 183 11.76 -15.84 -19.27
C CYS A 183 12.48 -14.88 -20.23
N PRO A 184 12.13 -14.87 -21.53
CA PRO A 184 12.67 -13.90 -22.47
C PRO A 184 12.37 -12.45 -22.04
N GLU A 185 13.33 -11.57 -22.27
CA GLU A 185 13.10 -10.12 -22.27
C GLU A 185 12.29 -9.77 -23.53
N GLY A 186 11.23 -8.98 -23.36
CA GLY A 186 10.25 -8.65 -24.40
C GLY A 186 10.40 -7.20 -24.86
#